data_AF-A0A7S2KQD3-F1
#
_entry.id   AF-A0A7S2KQD3-F1
#
_cell.length_a   1.000
_cell.length_b   1.000
_cell.length_c   1.000
_cell.angle_alpha   90.00
_cell.angle_beta   90.00
_cell.angle_gamma   90.00
#
_symmetry.space_group_name_H-M   'P 1'
#
loop_
_entity.id
_entity.type
_entity.pdbx_description
1 polymer ?
#
loop_
_entity_poly.entity_id
_entity_poly.type
_entity_poly.pdbx_seq_one_letter_code
_entity_poly.pdbx_strand_id
1 'polypeptide(L)'
;LSGSTTKKSGSKNNSAGNVSALQQEALLRDQPDIVVATPAGLVTHVRSGKLNLKKSVETLVVDEADLILSFGYANDVTEIMKSLPKTCQGFLMSATLSAELNKLKHVVLHSPAVLKLEEDDENDAANNAKDG
;
A
#
# COMPACT_ATOMS: atom_id res chain seq x y z
N LEU A 1 -8.08 12.88 49.44
CA LEU A 1 -6.62 13.01 49.62
C LEU A 1 -5.97 11.67 49.29
N SER A 2 -5.00 11.67 48.36
CA SER A 2 -4.04 10.60 48.02
C SER A 2 -4.64 9.27 47.49
N GLY A 3 -4.28 8.70 46.33
CA GLY A 3 -3.09 8.85 45.50
C GLY A 3 -2.36 7.49 45.38
N SER A 4 -2.03 7.10 44.14
CA SER A 4 -1.08 6.03 43.73
C SER A 4 -1.65 4.59 43.66
N THR A 5 -1.40 3.74 42.65
CA THR A 5 -0.31 3.70 41.66
C THR A 5 -0.69 2.84 40.44
N THR A 6 -0.06 3.17 39.32
CA THR A 6 -0.14 2.66 37.94
C THR A 6 0.49 1.28 37.68
N LYS A 7 0.01 0.56 36.67
CA LYS A 7 0.86 -0.13 35.68
C LYS A 7 0.07 -0.45 34.40
N LYS A 8 0.24 0.36 33.35
CA LYS A 8 -0.24 0.03 31.99
C LYS A 8 0.97 -0.47 31.20
N SER A 9 0.93 -1.76 30.85
CA SER A 9 1.94 -2.41 30.01
C SER A 9 1.94 -1.75 28.64
N GLY A 10 3.07 -1.18 28.24
CA GLY A 10 3.26 -0.58 26.92
C GLY A 10 3.36 -1.66 25.85
N SER A 11 2.43 -1.64 24.89
CA SER A 11 2.58 -2.37 23.64
C SER A 11 3.50 -1.57 22.72
N LYS A 12 4.56 -2.20 22.25
CA LYS A 12 5.63 -1.63 21.42
C LYS A 12 5.07 -1.10 20.10
N ASN A 13 5.31 0.18 19.83
CA ASN A 13 5.12 0.78 18.50
C ASN A 13 6.33 0.44 17.62
N ASN A 14 6.10 -0.23 16.50
CA ASN A 14 7.12 -0.44 15.48
C ASN A 14 7.37 0.84 14.68
N SER A 15 8.64 1.15 14.51
CA SER A 15 9.18 2.42 14.03
C SER A 15 9.13 2.60 12.51
N ALA A 16 8.51 3.69 12.06
CA ALA A 16 8.97 4.53 10.95
C ALA A 16 8.25 5.91 11.04
N GLY A 17 8.96 6.98 11.41
CA GLY A 17 8.47 8.37 11.40
C GLY A 17 7.51 8.75 12.53
N ASN A 18 8.04 9.09 13.71
CA ASN A 18 7.27 9.34 14.94
C ASN A 18 6.51 10.69 14.92
N VAL A 19 5.42 10.77 14.16
CA VAL A 19 4.33 11.71 14.40
C VAL A 19 3.34 11.02 15.35
N SER A 20 2.97 11.66 16.45
CA SER A 20 2.03 11.03 17.40
C SER A 20 0.69 10.72 16.71
N ALA A 21 -0.03 9.69 17.16
CA ALA A 21 -1.33 9.34 16.58
C ALA A 21 -2.30 10.54 16.55
N LEU A 22 -2.25 11.40 17.57
CA LEU A 22 -3.05 12.63 17.64
C LEU A 22 -2.66 13.65 16.55
N GLN A 23 -1.37 13.80 16.26
CA GLN A 23 -0.91 14.67 15.18
C GLN A 23 -1.28 14.10 13.80
N GLN A 24 -1.17 12.79 13.59
CA GLN A 24 -1.63 12.14 12.35
C GLN A 24 -3.14 12.35 12.15
N GLU A 25 -3.93 12.18 13.20
CA GLU A 25 -5.38 12.42 13.17
C GLU A 25 -5.72 13.89 12.85
N ALA A 26 -4.93 14.84 13.35
CA ALA A 26 -5.10 16.26 13.04
C ALA A 26 -4.83 16.53 11.55
N LEU A 27 -3.73 16.01 11.01
CA LEU A 27 -3.39 16.16 9.59
C LEU A 27 -4.43 15.51 8.67
N LEU A 28 -4.95 14.34 9.02
CA LEU A 28 -6.01 13.67 8.24
C LEU A 28 -7.34 14.42 8.28
N ARG A 29 -7.62 15.17 9.35
CA ARG A 29 -8.84 15.99 9.48
C ARG A 29 -8.87 17.15 8.51
N ASP A 30 -7.70 17.65 8.12
CA ASP A 30 -7.55 18.73 7.16
C ASP A 30 -7.84 18.28 5.71
N GLN A 31 -8.17 16.99 5.51
CA GLN A 31 -8.53 16.40 4.21
C GLN A 31 -7.45 16.67 3.14
N PRO A 32 -6.22 16.19 3.36
CA PRO A 32 -5.14 16.39 2.39
C PRO A 32 -5.47 15.73 1.06
N ASP A 33 -5.04 16.35 -0.04
CA ASP A 33 -5.23 15.81 -1.39
C ASP A 33 -4.48 14.48 -1.60
N ILE A 34 -3.33 14.30 -0.92
CA ILE A 34 -2.48 13.12 -1.03
C ILE A 34 -2.11 12.61 0.37
N VAL A 35 -2.27 11.30 0.57
CA VAL A 35 -1.83 10.59 1.77
C VAL A 35 -0.87 9.48 1.37
N VAL A 36 0.34 9.50 1.91
CA VAL A 36 1.31 8.41 1.79
C VAL A 36 1.43 7.70 3.13
N ALA A 37 1.21 6.39 3.16
CA ALA A 37 1.21 5.60 4.38
C ALA A 37 1.56 4.13 4.12
N THR A 38 2.13 3.47 5.11
CA THR A 38 2.23 2.00 5.11
C THR A 38 0.86 1.37 5.36
N PRO A 39 0.58 0.16 4.85
CA PRO A 39 -0.71 -0.50 5.05
C PRO A 39 -1.11 -0.59 6.53
N ALA A 40 -0.19 -0.97 7.42
CA ALA A 40 -0.43 -1.10 8.85
C ALA A 40 -0.83 0.24 9.53
N GLY A 41 -0.25 1.36 9.08
CA GLY A 41 -0.61 2.69 9.59
C GLY A 41 -1.97 3.14 9.08
N LEU A 42 -2.21 3.00 7.77
CA LEU A 42 -3.45 3.45 7.14
C LEU A 42 -4.66 2.64 7.62
N VAL A 43 -4.54 1.31 7.70
CA VAL A 43 -5.63 0.44 8.14
C VAL A 43 -6.05 0.75 9.59
N THR A 44 -5.11 1.19 10.44
CA THR A 44 -5.42 1.59 11.82
C THR A 44 -6.36 2.80 11.86
N HIS A 45 -6.10 3.80 11.01
CA HIS A 45 -6.96 4.98 10.88
C HIS A 45 -8.33 4.64 10.29
N VAL A 46 -8.36 3.76 9.28
CA VAL A 46 -9.61 3.23 8.69
C VAL A 46 -10.44 2.48 9.74
N ARG A 47 -9.83 1.53 10.48
CA ARG A 47 -10.48 0.75 11.55
C ARG A 47 -11.04 1.62 12.67
N SER A 48 -10.38 2.74 12.98
CA SER A 48 -10.85 3.68 14.00
C SER A 48 -12.11 4.44 13.60
N GLY A 49 -12.49 4.41 12.32
CA GLY A 49 -13.62 5.17 11.76
C GLY A 49 -13.37 6.68 11.63
N LYS A 50 -12.18 7.16 11.99
CA LYS A 50 -11.81 8.59 11.93
C LYS A 50 -11.43 9.05 10.52
N LEU A 51 -11.06 8.11 9.64
CA LEU A 51 -10.73 8.36 8.24
C LEU A 51 -11.79 7.69 7.35
N ASN A 52 -12.59 8.50 6.67
CA ASN A 52 -13.61 8.00 5.74
C ASN A 52 -13.13 8.15 4.29
N LEU A 53 -12.58 7.08 3.74
CA LEU A 53 -12.07 7.06 2.37
C LEU A 53 -13.17 6.92 1.31
N LYS A 54 -14.40 6.52 1.68
CA LYS A 54 -15.48 6.19 0.72
C LYS A 54 -16.00 7.37 -0.07
N LYS A 55 -15.77 8.61 0.38
CA LYS A 55 -16.40 9.80 -0.20
C LYS A 55 -15.55 10.48 -1.27
N SER A 56 -14.24 10.58 -1.05
CA SER A 56 -13.39 11.49 -1.82
C SER A 56 -12.18 10.83 -2.48
N VAL A 57 -11.86 9.57 -2.17
CA VAL A 57 -10.69 8.93 -2.77
C VAL A 57 -11.00 8.46 -4.18
N GLU A 58 -10.32 9.05 -5.15
CA GLU A 58 -10.47 8.71 -6.57
C GLU A 58 -9.36 7.78 -7.05
N THR A 59 -8.21 7.74 -6.38
CA THR A 59 -7.04 6.96 -6.81
C THR A 59 -6.37 6.28 -5.62
N LEU A 60 -5.95 5.03 -5.84
CA LEU A 60 -5.06 4.28 -4.94
C LEU A 60 -3.83 3.82 -5.73
N VAL A 61 -2.65 4.00 -5.15
CA VAL A 61 -1.40 3.42 -5.65
C VAL A 61 -0.86 2.45 -4.62
N VAL A 62 -0.62 1.21 -5.03
CA VAL A 62 0.06 0.17 -4.26
C VAL A 62 1.44 -0.01 -4.86
N ASP A 63 2.45 0.54 -4.19
CA ASP A 63 3.85 0.44 -4.59
C ASP A 63 4.53 -0.75 -3.90
N GLU A 64 5.56 -1.33 -4.54
CA GLU A 64 6.32 -2.49 -4.05
C GLU A 64 5.41 -3.62 -3.51
N ALA A 65 4.43 -4.02 -4.32
CA ALA A 65 3.36 -4.91 -3.89
C ALA A 65 3.85 -6.31 -3.47
N ASP A 66 4.97 -6.78 -4.02
CA ASP A 66 5.64 -8.00 -3.57
C ASP A 66 6.23 -7.86 -2.16
N LEU A 67 6.80 -6.71 -1.81
CA LEU A 67 7.27 -6.41 -0.46
C LEU A 67 6.10 -6.34 0.54
N ILE A 68 4.99 -5.70 0.17
CA ILE A 68 3.77 -5.66 0.97
C ILE A 68 3.29 -7.08 1.31
N LEU A 69 3.33 -8.00 0.34
CA LEU A 69 2.98 -9.40 0.56
C LEU A 69 4.00 -10.11 1.46
N SER A 70 5.29 -9.86 1.26
CA SER A 70 6.35 -10.46 2.08
C SER A 70 6.25 -10.08 3.57
N PHE A 71 5.71 -8.90 3.88
CA PHE A 71 5.44 -8.45 5.25
C PHE A 71 4.09 -8.94 5.81
N GLY A 72 3.30 -9.68 5.04
CA GLY A 72 2.02 -10.22 5.48
C GLY A 72 0.89 -9.18 5.51
N TYR A 73 1.03 -8.06 4.80
CA TYR A 73 0.05 -6.96 4.82
C TYR A 73 -1.12 -7.11 3.83
N ALA A 74 -1.27 -8.28 3.20
CA ALA A 74 -2.36 -8.55 2.25
C ALA A 74 -3.76 -8.28 2.84
N ASN A 75 -3.97 -8.66 4.10
CA ASN A 75 -5.25 -8.46 4.78
C ASN A 75 -5.52 -6.98 5.08
N ASP A 76 -4.50 -6.22 5.46
CA ASP A 76 -4.62 -4.80 5.73
C ASP A 76 -4.96 -4.03 4.44
N VAL A 77 -4.31 -4.36 3.32
CA VAL A 77 -4.65 -3.79 2.00
C VAL A 77 -6.08 -4.14 1.61
N THR A 78 -6.50 -5.40 1.80
CA THR A 78 -7.87 -5.84 1.51
C THR A 78 -8.91 -5.05 2.31
N GLU A 79 -8.61 -4.71 3.57
CA GLU A 79 -9.50 -3.92 4.41
C GLU A 79 -9.56 -2.43 4.02
N ILE A 80 -8.42 -1.86 3.64
CA ILE A 80 -8.35 -0.51 3.06
C ILE A 80 -9.22 -0.47 1.79
N MET A 81 -9.08 -1.43 0.87
CA MET A 81 -9.87 -1.52 -0.37
C MET A 81 -11.38 -1.55 -0.11
N LYS A 82 -11.85 -2.27 0.91
CA LYS A 82 -13.28 -2.31 1.31
C LYS A 82 -13.82 -0.95 1.78
N SER A 83 -12.91 -0.06 2.15
CA SER A 83 -13.21 1.29 2.64
C SER A 83 -13.08 2.35 1.55
N LEU A 84 -12.71 1.97 0.32
CA LEU A 84 -12.67 2.84 -0.85
C LEU A 84 -14.01 2.83 -1.61
N PRO A 85 -14.30 3.89 -2.40
CA PRO A 85 -15.41 3.84 -3.33
C PRO A 85 -15.12 2.85 -4.46
N LYS A 86 -16.18 2.23 -5.02
CA LYS A 86 -16.06 1.27 -6.13
C LYS A 86 -15.51 1.90 -7.42
N THR A 87 -15.57 3.21 -7.53
CA THR A 87 -15.07 4.00 -8.67
C THR A 87 -13.58 4.36 -8.54
N CYS A 88 -12.93 3.98 -7.44
CA CYS A 88 -11.51 4.27 -7.23
C CYS A 88 -10.63 3.59 -8.29
N GLN A 89 -9.80 4.38 -8.96
CA GLN A 89 -8.80 3.87 -9.88
C GLN A 89 -7.60 3.31 -9.11
N GLY A 90 -7.26 2.06 -9.36
CA GLY A 90 -6.11 1.41 -8.74
C GLY A 90 -4.90 1.39 -9.66
N PHE A 91 -3.72 1.57 -9.08
CA PHE A 91 -2.41 1.27 -9.66
C PHE A 91 -1.70 0.28 -8.74
N LEU A 92 -1.02 -0.71 -9.34
CA LEU A 92 -0.23 -1.69 -8.60
C LEU A 92 1.12 -1.83 -9.29
N MET A 93 2.19 -1.54 -8.56
CA MET A 93 3.58 -1.62 -9.00
C MET A 93 4.28 -2.72 -8.19
N SER A 94 5.13 -3.50 -8.86
CA SER A 94 5.85 -4.63 -8.26
C SER A 94 7.05 -4.98 -9.12
N ALA A 95 8.18 -5.28 -8.49
CA ALA A 95 9.37 -5.73 -9.21
C ALA A 95 9.25 -7.20 -9.63
N THR A 96 8.59 -8.02 -8.80
CA THR A 96 8.42 -9.45 -9.06
C THR A 96 6.97 -9.81 -9.36
N LEU A 97 6.76 -10.96 -10.00
CA LEU A 97 5.44 -11.55 -10.23
C LEU A 97 5.34 -12.87 -9.47
N SER A 98 4.32 -13.00 -8.62
CA SER A 98 4.03 -14.22 -7.87
C SER A 98 2.55 -14.61 -7.97
N ALA A 99 2.24 -15.88 -7.67
CA ALA A 99 0.85 -16.33 -7.63
C ALA A 99 0.02 -15.58 -6.57
N GLU A 100 0.66 -15.15 -5.48
CA GLU A 100 0.02 -14.37 -4.43
C GLU A 100 -0.21 -12.92 -4.86
N LEU A 101 0.74 -12.33 -5.58
CA LEU A 101 0.57 -11.01 -6.22
C LEU A 101 -0.61 -11.00 -7.17
N ASN A 102 -0.80 -12.08 -7.94
CA ASN A 102 -1.97 -12.21 -8.79
C ASN A 102 -3.28 -12.14 -7.99
N LYS A 103 -3.34 -12.67 -6.77
CA LYS A 103 -4.53 -12.53 -5.92
C LYS A 103 -4.74 -11.07 -5.49
N LEU A 104 -3.67 -10.40 -5.04
CA LEU A 104 -3.74 -8.99 -4.64
C LEU A 104 -4.16 -8.09 -5.81
N LYS A 105 -3.67 -8.35 -7.03
CA LYS A 105 -4.07 -7.68 -8.26
C LYS A 105 -5.59 -7.72 -8.47
N HIS A 106 -6.25 -8.85 -8.25
CA HIS A 106 -7.72 -8.95 -8.40
C HIS A 106 -8.49 -8.25 -7.28
N VAL A 107 -7.85 -7.98 -6.14
CA VAL A 107 -8.45 -7.20 -5.05
C VAL A 107 -8.34 -5.70 -5.31
N VAL A 108 -7.21 -5.26 -5.86
CA VAL A 108 -6.88 -3.84 -6.04
C VAL A 108 -7.37 -3.28 -7.39
N LEU A 109 -7.31 -4.09 -8.46
CA LEU A 109 -7.48 -3.63 -9.84
C LEU A 109 -8.72 -4.23 -10.51
N HIS A 110 -9.37 -3.42 -11.36
CA HIS A 110 -10.51 -3.81 -12.18
C HIS A 110 -10.12 -3.75 -13.66
N SER A 111 -10.03 -4.91 -14.33
CA SER A 111 -9.62 -5.04 -15.74
C SER A 111 -8.39 -4.19 -16.12
N PRO A 112 -7.24 -4.36 -15.45
CA PRO A 112 -6.11 -3.46 -15.63
C PRO A 112 -5.38 -3.68 -16.96
N ALA A 113 -4.89 -2.59 -17.55
CA ALA A 113 -3.78 -2.67 -18.47
C ALA A 113 -2.52 -3.13 -17.72
N VAL A 114 -1.75 -4.03 -18.32
CA VAL A 114 -0.52 -4.56 -17.72
C VAL A 114 0.65 -4.09 -18.57
N LEU A 115 1.54 -3.30 -17.97
CA LEU A 115 2.83 -2.94 -18.54
C LEU A 115 3.89 -3.80 -17.85
N LYS A 116 4.59 -4.61 -18.63
CA LYS A 116 5.76 -5.36 -18.19
C LYS A 116 6.96 -4.77 -18.93
N LEU A 117 7.94 -4.30 -18.18
CA LEU A 117 9.21 -3.87 -18.75
C LEU A 117 10.05 -5.13 -18.99
N GLU A 118 10.56 -5.27 -20.19
CA GLU A 118 11.52 -6.31 -20.57
C GLU A 118 12.85 -5.60 -20.80
N GLU A 119 13.94 -6.22 -20.35
CA GLU A 119 15.28 -5.70 -20.67
C GLU A 119 15.53 -6.00 -22.15
N ASP A 120 15.93 -4.99 -22.93
CA ASP A 120 16.36 -5.21 -24.30
C ASP A 120 17.66 -6.02 -24.26
N ASP A 121 17.63 -7.26 -24.72
CA ASP A 121 18.83 -8.07 -24.94
C ASP A 121 19.64 -7.42 -26.08
N GLU A 122 20.55 -6.48 -25.78
CA GLU A 122 21.52 -5.94 -26.74
C GLU A 122 22.58 -7.00 -27.14
N ASN A 123 22.17 -8.10 -27.79
CA ASN A 123 23.13 -9.11 -28.28
C ASN A 123 22.75 -9.87 -29.57
N ASP A 124 21.83 -9.36 -30.39
CA ASP A 124 21.49 -9.99 -31.69
C ASP A 124 22.20 -9.37 -32.93
N ALA A 125 23.21 -8.51 -32.74
CA ALA A 125 23.92 -7.87 -33.86
C ALA A 125 25.20 -8.58 -34.35
N ALA A 126 25.54 -9.79 -33.89
CA ALA A 126 26.83 -10.43 -34.19
C ALA A 126 26.81 -11.72 -35.05
N ASN A 127 25.65 -12.20 -35.55
CA ASN A 127 25.57 -13.50 -36.23
C ASN A 127 25.02 -13.47 -37.68
N ASN A 128 25.32 -12.43 -38.48
CA ASN A 128 25.08 -12.51 -39.92
C ASN A 128 26.23 -12.01 -40.80
N ALA A 129 27.45 -12.36 -40.39
CA ALA A 129 28.65 -12.20 -41.22
C ALA A 129 29.45 -13.51 -41.20
N LYS A 130 28.95 -14.56 -41.88
CA LYS A 130 29.72 -15.70 -42.42
C LYS A 130 28.79 -16.70 -43.14
N ASP A 131 28.46 -16.37 -44.38
CA ASP A 131 28.49 -17.24 -45.57
C ASP A 131 27.89 -16.36 -46.69
N GLY A 132 28.58 -16.05 -47.79
CA GLY A 132 29.50 -16.90 -48.52
C GLY A 132 28.77 -17.42 -49.73
#